data_AF-A0A933J400-F1
#
_entry.id   AF-A0A933J400-F1
#
_cell.length_a   1.000
_cell.length_b   1.000
_cell.length_c   1.000
_cell.angle_alpha   90.00
_cell.angle_beta   90.00
_cell.angle_gamma   90.00
#
_symmetry.space_group_name_H-M   'P 1'
#
loop_
_entity.id
_entity.type
_entity.pdbx_description
1 polymer ?
#
loop_
_entity_poly.entity_id
_entity_poly.type
_entity_poly.pdbx_seq_one_letter_code
_entity_poly.pdbx_strand_id
1 'polypeptide(L)'
;MLAVPFLDFGVVNKASANPVIITDRPDLSISASAAYVNTQIQPAIRSSGIAKQATITLAAPNYVIIAAPVSIKVLGQSLQLNATTTMGLKVQNGRALLTIEKVDANGMSVPAELLVSYLEPLRAQGEDQLNRLVQRSLQGTGLRLANLRVAPEAITIDLSSR
;
A
#
# COMPACT_ATOMS: atom_id res chain seq x y z
N MET A 1 61.37 50.05 16.40
CA MET A 1 61.69 48.61 16.50
C MET A 1 60.58 47.98 17.33
N LEU A 2 59.53 47.38 16.74
CA LEU A 2 59.44 45.98 16.23
C LEU A 2 59.79 44.98 17.36
N ALA A 3 58.93 44.05 17.79
CA ALA A 3 58.05 43.20 16.99
C ALA A 3 56.74 42.79 17.70
N VAL A 4 55.73 42.55 16.87
CA VAL A 4 54.42 41.92 17.17
C VAL A 4 54.56 40.41 16.93
N PRO A 5 53.97 39.51 17.74
CA PRO A 5 53.63 38.16 17.31
C PRO A 5 52.17 38.10 16.81
N PHE A 6 52.04 37.67 15.56
CA PHE A 6 50.80 37.37 14.83
C PHE A 6 50.23 35.98 15.21
N LEU A 7 48.89 35.88 15.18
CA LEU A 7 48.02 34.75 14.78
C LEU A 7 48.06 33.44 15.61
N ASP A 8 46.93 32.88 16.01
CA ASP A 8 46.08 32.11 15.10
C ASP A 8 44.56 32.22 15.40
N PHE A 9 43.77 32.34 14.34
CA PHE A 9 42.30 32.42 14.36
C PHE A 9 41.70 31.02 14.26
N GLY A 10 41.30 30.44 15.38
CA GLY A 10 40.42 29.28 15.41
C GLY A 10 38.97 29.66 15.18
N VAL A 11 38.58 30.04 13.96
CA VAL A 11 37.16 30.06 13.57
C VAL A 11 36.72 28.61 13.39
N VAL A 12 36.20 27.99 14.44
CA VAL A 12 35.43 26.75 14.29
C VAL A 12 34.11 27.12 13.66
N ASN A 13 34.10 27.20 12.33
CA ASN A 13 32.89 27.24 11.55
C ASN A 13 32.23 25.86 11.70
N LYS A 14 31.48 25.66 12.79
CA LYS A 14 30.47 24.61 12.82
C LYS A 14 29.41 25.03 11.82
N ALA A 15 29.64 24.68 10.56
CA ALA A 15 28.56 24.52 9.62
C ALA A 15 27.60 23.52 10.27
N SER A 16 26.56 24.04 10.93
CA SER A 16 25.35 23.29 11.20
C SER A 16 24.83 22.91 9.82
N ALA A 17 25.26 21.74 9.36
CA ALA A 17 24.60 21.02 8.29
C ALA A 17 23.20 20.74 8.83
N ASN A 18 22.29 21.69 8.57
CA ASN A 18 20.87 21.43 8.62
C ASN A 18 20.70 20.22 7.71
N PRO A 19 20.22 19.06 8.20
CA PRO A 19 19.91 17.97 7.31
C PRO A 19 18.85 18.52 6.35
N VAL A 20 19.26 18.79 5.12
CA VAL A 20 18.30 18.95 4.03
C VAL A 20 17.66 17.57 3.95
N ILE A 21 16.53 17.42 4.62
CA ILE A 21 15.61 16.32 4.35
C ILE A 21 15.19 16.60 2.91
N ILE A 22 15.89 15.96 1.97
CA ILE A 22 15.41 15.83 0.60
C ILE A 22 14.17 14.95 0.74
N THR A 23 13.06 15.60 1.07
CA THR A 23 11.75 14.99 0.95
C THR A 23 11.58 14.97 -0.55
N ASP A 24 11.90 13.82 -1.16
CA ASP A 24 11.82 13.64 -2.60
C ASP A 24 10.39 14.00 -3.01
N ARG A 25 10.21 15.23 -3.48
CA ARG A 25 8.89 15.78 -3.73
C ARG A 25 8.39 15.05 -4.97
N PRO A 26 7.24 14.38 -4.90
CA PRO A 26 6.73 13.69 -6.08
C PRO A 26 6.53 14.69 -7.21
N ASP A 27 6.91 14.29 -8.40
CA ASP A 27 6.65 15.07 -9.63
C ASP A 27 5.14 15.12 -9.89
N LEU A 28 4.41 14.07 -9.51
CA LEU A 28 2.97 13.98 -9.62
C LEU A 28 2.38 13.16 -8.46
N SER A 29 1.32 13.68 -7.82
CA SER A 29 0.53 12.92 -6.85
C SER A 29 -0.89 12.74 -7.39
N ILE A 30 -1.37 11.50 -7.42
CA ILE A 30 -2.73 11.14 -7.84
C ILE A 30 -3.46 10.59 -6.62
N SER A 31 -4.61 11.17 -6.31
CA SER A 31 -5.46 10.68 -5.21
C SER A 31 -6.73 10.04 -5.76
N ALA A 32 -7.05 8.85 -5.26
CA ALA A 32 -8.27 8.12 -5.55
C ALA A 32 -9.07 7.94 -4.26
N SER A 33 -10.34 8.37 -4.27
CA SER A 33 -11.20 8.23 -3.09
C SER A 33 -11.46 6.76 -2.76
N ALA A 34 -11.68 6.46 -1.48
CA ALA A 34 -12.06 5.13 -1.00
C ALA A 34 -13.30 4.58 -1.75
N ALA A 35 -14.28 5.44 -2.02
CA ALA A 35 -15.47 5.08 -2.80
C ALA A 35 -15.13 4.65 -4.24
N TYR A 36 -14.24 5.39 -4.91
CA TYR A 36 -13.77 5.02 -6.24
C TYR A 36 -13.00 3.71 -6.21
N VAL A 37 -12.04 3.56 -5.30
CA VAL A 37 -11.27 2.30 -5.13
C VAL A 37 -12.21 1.12 -4.89
N ASN A 38 -13.20 1.28 -4.01
CA ASN A 38 -14.16 0.23 -3.71
C ASN A 38 -14.97 -0.16 -4.96
N THR A 39 -15.47 0.81 -5.74
CA THR A 39 -16.22 0.51 -6.98
C THR A 39 -15.38 -0.19 -8.04
N GLN A 40 -14.08 0.12 -8.16
CA GLN A 40 -13.18 -0.52 -9.14
C GLN A 40 -12.80 -1.96 -8.78
N ILE A 41 -12.77 -2.31 -7.49
CA ILE A 41 -12.36 -3.65 -7.03
C ILE A 41 -13.56 -4.62 -6.93
N GLN A 42 -14.79 -4.13 -6.76
CA GLN A 42 -15.99 -5.00 -6.72
C GLN A 42 -16.09 -6.00 -7.90
N PRO A 43 -15.81 -5.61 -9.17
CA PRO A 43 -15.81 -6.56 -10.28
C PRO A 43 -14.78 -7.69 -10.12
N ALA A 44 -13.58 -7.38 -9.61
CA ALA A 44 -12.55 -8.39 -9.35
C ALA A 44 -13.01 -9.38 -8.28
N ILE A 45 -13.54 -8.89 -7.16
CA ILE A 45 -14.11 -9.72 -6.09
C ILE A 45 -15.17 -10.66 -6.65
N ARG A 46 -16.13 -10.14 -7.43
CA ARG A 46 -17.18 -10.97 -8.03
C ARG A 46 -16.60 -12.01 -9.00
N SER A 47 -15.64 -11.62 -9.83
CA SER A 47 -15.01 -12.51 -10.80
C SER A 47 -14.17 -13.61 -10.16
N SER A 48 -13.65 -13.38 -8.96
CA SER A 48 -12.85 -14.36 -8.22
C SER A 48 -13.68 -15.55 -7.70
N GLY A 49 -15.00 -15.41 -7.59
CA GLY A 49 -15.89 -16.43 -7.03
C GLY A 49 -15.75 -16.64 -5.52
N ILE A 50 -14.84 -15.92 -4.85
CA ILE A 50 -14.55 -15.99 -3.41
C ILE A 50 -15.70 -15.40 -2.60
N ALA A 51 -16.26 -14.29 -3.06
CA ALA A 51 -17.37 -13.59 -2.43
C ALA A 51 -18.26 -12.90 -3.47
N LYS A 52 -19.56 -12.80 -3.19
CA LYS A 52 -20.51 -12.05 -4.05
C LYS A 52 -20.33 -10.53 -3.91
N GLN A 53 -19.84 -10.10 -2.76
CA GLN A 53 -19.58 -8.70 -2.42
C GLN A 53 -18.52 -8.67 -1.32
N ALA A 54 -17.74 -7.59 -1.26
CA ALA A 54 -16.91 -7.31 -0.10
C ALA A 54 -17.04 -5.83 0.27
N THR A 55 -16.77 -5.50 1.53
CA THR A 55 -16.55 -4.13 1.96
C THR A 55 -15.06 -3.89 2.02
N ILE A 56 -14.57 -2.90 1.28
CA ILE A 56 -13.17 -2.48 1.30
C ILE A 56 -13.08 -1.20 2.11
N THR A 57 -12.28 -1.24 3.16
CA THR A 57 -11.99 -0.10 4.03
C THR A 57 -10.51 0.21 3.92
N LEU A 58 -10.18 1.47 3.67
CA LEU A 58 -8.81 1.96 3.72
C LEU A 58 -8.47 2.32 5.16
N ALA A 59 -7.25 2.04 5.60
CA ALA A 59 -6.79 2.36 6.94
C ALA A 59 -5.34 2.82 6.91
N ALA A 60 -5.04 3.85 7.71
CA ALA A 60 -3.68 4.35 7.84
C ALA A 60 -2.79 3.41 8.69
N PRO A 61 -1.46 3.40 8.50
CA PRO A 61 -0.71 4.19 7.52
C PRO A 61 -0.68 3.61 6.11
N ASN A 62 -0.99 2.32 5.88
CA ASN A 62 -0.89 1.66 4.57
C ASN A 62 -1.68 0.33 4.51
N TYR A 63 -2.91 0.33 5.00
CA TYR A 63 -3.73 -0.87 5.15
C TYR A 63 -4.99 -0.83 4.29
N VAL A 64 -5.34 -2.00 3.77
CA VAL A 64 -6.62 -2.28 3.14
C VAL A 64 -7.27 -3.42 3.89
N ILE A 65 -8.44 -3.16 4.46
CA ILE A 65 -9.24 -4.14 5.18
C ILE A 65 -10.38 -4.56 4.26
N ILE A 66 -10.47 -5.86 3.99
CA ILE A 66 -11.53 -6.46 3.19
C ILE A 66 -12.39 -7.33 4.10
N ALA A 67 -13.66 -6.96 4.26
CA ALA A 67 -14.65 -7.77 4.94
C ALA A 67 -15.61 -8.40 3.93
N ALA A 68 -15.68 -9.72 3.85
CA ALA A 68 -16.51 -10.43 2.87
C ALA A 68 -17.11 -11.72 3.44
N PRO A 69 -18.36 -12.07 3.07
CA PRO A 69 -18.86 -13.42 3.26
C PRO A 69 -18.15 -14.36 2.29
N VAL A 70 -17.43 -15.34 2.83
CA VAL A 70 -16.75 -16.39 2.06
C VAL A 70 -17.39 -17.74 2.35
N SER A 71 -17.45 -18.58 1.32
CA SER A 71 -17.99 -19.94 1.44
C SER A 71 -16.85 -20.93 1.23
N ILE A 72 -16.35 -21.50 2.32
CA ILE A 72 -15.25 -22.47 2.28
C ILE A 72 -15.79 -23.89 2.37
N LYS A 73 -15.13 -24.86 1.72
CA LYS A 73 -15.44 -26.28 1.88
C LYS A 73 -14.48 -26.91 2.88
N VAL A 74 -15.02 -27.44 3.96
CA VAL A 74 -14.25 -28.15 5.00
C VAL A 74 -14.90 -29.51 5.22
N LEU A 75 -14.13 -30.59 5.08
CA LEU A 75 -14.60 -31.97 5.25
C LEU A 75 -15.86 -32.30 4.42
N GLY A 76 -15.95 -31.77 3.19
CA GLY A 76 -17.08 -32.00 2.29
C GLY A 76 -18.33 -31.15 2.57
N GLN A 77 -18.35 -30.37 3.65
CA GLN A 77 -19.43 -29.44 3.97
C GLN A 77 -19.08 -28.00 3.58
N SER A 78 -20.07 -27.23 3.13
CA SER A 78 -19.91 -25.82 2.81
C SER A 78 -20.19 -24.97 4.05
N LEU A 79 -19.19 -24.25 4.52
CA LEU A 79 -19.30 -23.32 5.64
C LEU A 79 -19.27 -21.89 5.10
N GLN A 80 -20.32 -21.11 5.43
CA GLN A 80 -20.32 -19.67 5.19
C GLN A 80 -19.81 -18.95 6.42
N LEU A 81 -18.84 -18.06 6.22
CA LEU A 81 -18.29 -17.23 7.28
C LEU A 81 -18.02 -15.83 6.76
N ASN A 82 -18.04 -14.85 7.66
CA ASN A 82 -17.59 -13.50 7.34
C ASN A 82 -16.10 -13.42 7.67
N ALA A 83 -15.27 -13.31 6.63
CA ALA A 83 -13.84 -13.14 6.76
C ALA A 83 -13.49 -11.66 6.71
N THR A 84 -12.65 -11.21 7.63
CA THR A 84 -11.99 -9.91 7.59
C THR A 84 -10.51 -10.11 7.33
N THR A 85 -10.04 -9.62 6.19
CA THR A 85 -8.65 -9.72 5.76
C THR A 85 -8.00 -8.35 5.85
N THR A 86 -6.89 -8.25 6.57
CA THR A 86 -6.06 -7.05 6.61
C THR A 86 -4.87 -7.25 5.68
N MET A 87 -4.74 -6.39 4.68
CA MET A 87 -3.63 -6.39 3.74
C MET A 87 -2.78 -5.13 3.92
N GLY A 88 -1.47 -5.33 4.04
CA GLY A 88 -0.48 -4.26 3.96
C GLY A 88 -0.19 -3.91 2.51
N LEU A 89 -0.08 -2.62 2.23
CA LEU A 89 0.26 -2.08 0.91
C LEU A 89 1.62 -1.39 0.98
N LYS A 90 2.53 -1.76 0.09
CA LYS A 90 3.86 -1.13 0.03
C LYS A 90 4.34 -0.96 -1.41
N VAL A 91 5.26 -0.04 -1.63
CA VAL A 91 5.97 0.08 -2.90
C VAL A 91 7.27 -0.70 -2.83
N GLN A 92 7.50 -1.58 -3.80
CA GLN A 92 8.73 -2.34 -3.94
C GLN A 92 9.12 -2.39 -5.42
N ASN A 93 10.36 -1.98 -5.74
CA ASN A 93 10.89 -1.96 -7.11
C ASN A 93 9.97 -1.20 -8.10
N GLY A 94 9.42 -0.06 -7.69
CA GLY A 94 8.53 0.76 -8.54
C GLY A 94 7.16 0.14 -8.81
N ARG A 95 6.77 -0.88 -8.03
CA ARG A 95 5.49 -1.57 -8.12
C ARG A 95 4.81 -1.58 -6.76
N ALA A 96 3.49 -1.58 -6.76
CA ALA A 96 2.76 -1.80 -5.52
C ALA A 96 2.69 -3.31 -5.23
N LEU A 97 2.93 -3.67 -3.97
CA LEU A 97 2.82 -5.02 -3.45
C LEU A 97 1.74 -5.07 -2.38
N LEU A 98 0.82 -6.02 -2.49
CA LEU A 98 -0.15 -6.33 -1.44
C LEU A 98 0.32 -7.56 -0.68
N THR A 99 0.34 -7.48 0.65
CA THR A 99 0.70 -8.59 1.54
C THR A 99 -0.45 -8.87 2.50
N ILE A 100 -0.88 -10.12 2.64
CA ILE A 100 -1.85 -10.50 3.65
C ILE A 100 -1.14 -10.52 5.00
N GLU A 101 -1.57 -9.67 5.94
CA GLU A 101 -0.96 -9.59 7.28
C GLU A 101 -1.78 -10.32 8.33
N LYS A 102 -3.11 -10.23 8.22
CA LYS A 102 -4.03 -10.86 9.17
C LYS A 102 -5.29 -11.33 8.47
N VAL A 103 -5.79 -12.48 8.87
CA VAL A 103 -7.13 -12.94 8.51
C VAL A 103 -7.89 -13.29 9.78
N ASP A 104 -9.10 -12.79 9.90
CA ASP A 104 -10.03 -13.08 10.99
C ASP A 104 -11.31 -13.69 10.40
N ALA A 105 -11.84 -14.74 11.04
CA ALA A 105 -13.05 -15.45 10.64
C ALA A 105 -14.12 -15.40 11.73
N ASN A 106 -14.31 -14.23 12.34
CA ASN A 106 -15.31 -13.98 13.41
C ASN A 106 -15.19 -14.98 14.57
N GLY A 107 -13.96 -15.25 15.01
CA GLY A 107 -13.70 -16.14 16.16
C GLY A 107 -13.84 -17.64 15.87
N MET A 108 -14.07 -18.06 14.61
CA MET A 108 -13.88 -19.47 14.24
C MET A 108 -12.39 -19.80 14.13
N SER A 109 -11.99 -20.91 14.75
CA SER A 109 -10.65 -21.50 14.62
C SER A 109 -10.49 -22.19 13.26
N VAL A 110 -10.63 -21.44 12.17
CA VAL A 110 -10.21 -21.90 10.84
C VAL A 110 -8.69 -21.68 10.75
N PRO A 111 -7.90 -22.71 10.39
CA PRO A 111 -6.47 -22.54 10.15
C PRO A 111 -6.22 -21.38 9.19
N ALA A 112 -5.36 -20.43 9.58
CA ALA A 112 -5.08 -19.25 8.80
C ALA A 112 -4.56 -19.61 7.40
N GLU A 113 -3.83 -20.73 7.27
CA GLU A 113 -3.28 -21.23 6.01
C GLU A 113 -4.38 -21.55 4.97
N LEU A 114 -5.53 -22.06 5.42
CA LEU A 114 -6.67 -22.36 4.53
C LEU A 114 -7.31 -21.08 4.01
N LEU A 115 -7.41 -20.06 4.86
CA LEU A 115 -7.96 -18.76 4.46
C LEU A 115 -6.98 -17.99 3.57
N VAL A 116 -5.69 -18.01 3.89
CA VAL A 116 -4.64 -17.39 3.06
C VAL A 116 -4.65 -17.99 1.66
N SER A 117 -4.70 -19.32 1.53
CA SER A 117 -4.76 -20.00 0.22
C SER A 117 -6.01 -19.60 -0.58
N TYR A 118 -7.12 -19.33 0.11
CA TYR A 118 -8.37 -18.90 -0.51
C TYR A 118 -8.35 -17.41 -0.92
N LEU A 119 -7.60 -16.58 -0.18
CA LEU A 119 -7.52 -15.13 -0.38
C LEU A 119 -6.36 -14.71 -1.29
N GLU A 120 -5.37 -15.59 -1.50
CA GLU A 120 -4.21 -15.33 -2.34
C GLU A 120 -4.58 -14.94 -3.79
N PRO A 121 -5.57 -15.58 -4.46
CA PRO A 121 -6.01 -15.14 -5.77
C PRO A 121 -6.61 -13.72 -5.75
N LEU A 122 -7.33 -13.36 -4.68
CA LEU A 122 -7.89 -12.02 -4.53
C LEU A 122 -6.79 -10.97 -4.35
N ARG A 123 -5.79 -11.29 -3.51
CA ARG A 123 -4.60 -10.45 -3.29
C ARG A 123 -3.87 -10.21 -4.61
N ALA A 124 -3.57 -11.27 -5.36
CA ALA A 124 -2.89 -11.18 -6.65
C ALA A 124 -3.68 -10.36 -7.68
N GLN A 125 -4.99 -10.57 -7.80
CA GLN A 125 -5.85 -9.79 -8.70
C GLN A 125 -5.90 -8.31 -8.31
N GLY A 126 -6.00 -8.00 -7.02
CA GLY A 126 -5.97 -6.62 -6.51
C GLY A 126 -4.64 -5.94 -6.81
N GLU A 127 -3.53 -6.63 -6.59
CA GLU A 127 -2.19 -6.16 -6.93
C GLU A 127 -2.03 -5.88 -8.42
N ASP A 128 -2.50 -6.78 -9.28
CA ASP A 128 -2.44 -6.61 -10.73
C ASP A 128 -3.33 -5.46 -11.21
N GLN A 129 -4.52 -5.28 -10.63
CA GLN A 129 -5.38 -4.14 -10.96
C GLN A 129 -4.74 -2.82 -10.55
N LEU A 130 -4.18 -2.74 -9.34
CA LEU A 130 -3.56 -1.52 -8.85
C LEU A 130 -2.30 -1.17 -9.66
N ASN A 131 -1.45 -2.15 -9.95
CA ASN A 131 -0.30 -1.95 -10.82
C ASN A 131 -0.70 -1.56 -12.25
N ARG A 132 -1.78 -2.11 -12.82
CA ARG A 132 -2.30 -1.69 -14.13
C ARG A 132 -2.84 -0.27 -14.13
N LEU A 133 -3.50 0.16 -13.05
CA LEU A 133 -3.95 1.55 -12.89
C LEU A 133 -2.75 2.49 -12.87
N VAL A 134 -1.75 2.18 -12.02
CA VAL A 134 -0.50 2.94 -11.94
C VAL A 134 0.20 2.99 -13.31
N GLN A 135 0.38 1.84 -13.97
CA GLN A 135 1.03 1.78 -15.29
C GLN A 135 0.31 2.62 -16.34
N ARG A 136 -1.03 2.58 -16.39
CA ARG A 136 -1.80 3.44 -17.30
C ARG A 136 -1.60 4.92 -17.02
N SER A 137 -1.53 5.32 -15.74
CA SER A 137 -1.19 6.70 -15.36
C SER A 137 0.25 7.09 -15.69
N LEU A 138 1.15 6.12 -15.81
CA LEU A 138 2.57 6.32 -16.14
C LEU A 138 2.87 6.34 -17.65
N GLN A 139 1.97 5.80 -18.49
CA GLN A 139 2.19 5.71 -19.94
C GLN A 139 2.50 7.08 -20.56
N GLY A 140 3.66 7.18 -21.23
CA GLY A 140 4.09 8.41 -21.91
C GLY A 140 4.69 9.49 -21.01
N THR A 141 4.79 9.27 -19.70
CA THR A 141 5.27 10.29 -18.74
C THR A 141 6.74 10.13 -18.35
N GLY A 142 7.31 8.93 -18.50
CA GLY A 142 8.65 8.61 -17.99
C GLY A 142 8.74 8.49 -16.45
N LEU A 143 7.62 8.68 -15.73
CA LEU A 143 7.56 8.60 -14.28
C LEU A 143 7.50 7.14 -13.80
N ARG A 144 7.80 6.95 -12.51
CA ARG A 144 7.75 5.67 -11.79
C ARG A 144 7.00 5.85 -10.48
N LEU A 145 6.43 4.76 -9.97
CA LEU A 145 5.82 4.75 -8.65
C LEU A 145 6.91 4.90 -7.58
N ALA A 146 6.90 6.01 -6.86
CA ALA A 146 7.87 6.30 -5.81
C ALA A 146 7.31 5.95 -4.43
N ASN A 147 6.04 6.29 -4.18
CA ASN A 147 5.42 6.04 -2.89
C ASN A 147 3.91 5.82 -3.03
N LEU A 148 3.33 5.18 -2.01
CA LEU A 148 1.91 5.00 -1.87
C LEU A 148 1.53 5.29 -0.42
N ARG A 149 0.51 6.12 -0.23
CA ARG A 149 -0.01 6.51 1.08
C ARG A 149 -1.49 6.16 1.14
N VAL A 150 -1.88 5.39 2.17
CA VAL A 150 -3.29 5.07 2.41
C VAL A 150 -3.81 5.85 3.61
N ALA A 151 -4.90 6.58 3.38
CA ALA A 151 -5.71 7.21 4.41
C ALA A 151 -7.14 6.62 4.35
N PRO A 152 -7.95 6.73 5.41
CA PRO A 152 -9.31 6.19 5.43
C PRO A 152 -10.19 6.64 4.26
N GLU A 153 -9.99 7.87 3.79
CA GLU A 153 -10.75 8.51 2.73
C GLU A 153 -10.18 8.32 1.33
N ALA A 154 -8.88 7.99 1.20
CA ALA A 154 -8.22 7.98 -0.10
C ALA A 154 -6.90 7.17 -0.12
N ILE A 155 -6.56 6.69 -1.31
CA ILE A 155 -5.21 6.24 -1.65
C ILE A 155 -4.54 7.36 -2.46
N THR A 156 -3.36 7.78 -2.02
CA THR A 156 -2.50 8.70 -2.76
C THR A 156 -1.31 7.94 -3.34
N ILE A 157 -1.10 8.12 -4.64
CA ILE A 157 -0.03 7.52 -5.44
C ILE A 157 0.92 8.63 -5.81
N ASP A 158 2.16 8.51 -5.38
CA ASP A 158 3.21 9.50 -5.62
C ASP A 158 4.16 8.96 -6.70
N LEU A 159 4.33 9.74 -7.76
CA LEU A 159 5.08 9.40 -8.96
C LEU A 159 6.29 10.33 -9.10
N SER A 160 7.43 9.77 -9.50
CA SER A 160 8.70 10.50 -9.66
C SER A 160 9.44 10.03 -10.91
N SER A 161 10.19 10.93 -11.53
CA SER A 161 11.04 10.71 -12.70
C SER A 161 12.35 9.97 -12.39
N ARG A 162 12.64 9.70 -11.11
CA ARG A 162 13.89 9.10 -10.62
C ARG A 162 13.69 7.65 -10.16
#